data_AF-A0A6J3F239-F1
#
_entry.id   AF-A0A6J3F239-F1
#
_cell.length_a   1.000
_cell.length_b   1.000
_cell.length_c   1.000
_cell.angle_alpha   90.00
_cell.angle_beta   90.00
_cell.angle_gamma   90.00
#
_symmetry.space_group_name_H-M   'P 1'
#
loop_
_entity.id
_entity.type
_entity.pdbx_description
1 polymer ?
#
loop_
_entity_poly.entity_id
_entity_poly.type
_entity_poly.pdbx_seq_one_letter_code
_entity_poly.pdbx_strand_id
1 'polypeptide(L)'
;MEKVLKSVRPQLRSIQDISYQVWILQDQILIEVPRKHHMTPVTIALISCQHVETLVKDRGNPVYLRLNELKLCLMCAKVREQPALQLKMSDIMDLYDEPKPVKLFLFYHSQSGRSSTFESVAFPGWFIAVSSEGGCSVILTQELGKADTTDFGLTMLS
;
A
#
# COMPACT_ATOMS: atom_id res chain seq x y z
N MET A 1 -11.84 -20.41 30.76
CA MET A 1 -12.06 -18.96 30.69
C MET A 1 -11.78 -18.56 29.25
N GLU A 2 -12.85 -18.22 28.52
CA GLU A 2 -12.85 -18.03 27.07
C GLU A 2 -11.89 -16.92 26.67
N LYS A 3 -10.91 -17.27 25.83
CA LYS A 3 -10.05 -16.28 25.17
C LYS A 3 -10.95 -15.58 24.16
N VAL A 4 -11.42 -14.38 24.49
CA VAL A 4 -12.18 -13.54 23.55
C VAL A 4 -11.34 -13.42 22.28
N LEU A 5 -11.76 -14.09 21.22
CA LEU A 5 -11.15 -13.97 19.89
C LEU A 5 -11.42 -12.53 19.43
N LYS A 6 -10.42 -11.66 19.58
CA LYS A 6 -10.43 -10.37 18.90
C LYS A 6 -10.58 -10.67 17.41
N SER A 7 -11.73 -10.30 16.84
CA SER A 7 -11.94 -10.36 15.39
C SER A 7 -10.86 -9.49 14.74
N VAL A 8 -9.89 -10.13 14.08
CA VAL A 8 -8.87 -9.43 13.31
C VAL A 8 -9.57 -8.82 12.11
N ARG A 9 -9.37 -7.52 11.90
CA ARG A 9 -10.00 -6.78 10.80
C ARG A 9 -8.97 -5.83 10.18
N PRO A 10 -8.99 -5.65 8.86
CA PRO A 10 -8.20 -4.63 8.21
C PRO A 10 -8.59 -3.25 8.74
N GLN A 11 -7.60 -2.42 8.98
CA GLN A 11 -7.80 -1.06 9.43
C GLN A 11 -7.96 -0.15 8.21
N LEU A 12 -9.06 0.61 8.17
CA LEU A 12 -9.32 1.53 7.07
C LEU A 12 -8.58 2.86 7.27
N ARG A 13 -8.02 3.39 6.19
CA ARG A 13 -7.23 4.62 6.17
C ARG A 13 -7.56 5.45 4.94
N SER A 14 -7.66 6.76 5.11
CA SER A 14 -7.46 7.67 3.98
C SER A 14 -5.96 7.85 3.74
N ILE A 15 -5.58 7.95 2.48
CA ILE A 15 -4.21 8.24 2.04
C ILE A 15 -4.16 9.59 1.33
N GLN A 16 -3.18 10.40 1.66
CA GLN A 16 -2.92 11.69 1.00
C GLN A 16 -1.44 12.07 1.13
N ASP A 17 -0.91 12.87 0.21
CA ASP A 17 0.43 13.44 0.35
C ASP A 17 0.45 14.68 1.27
N ILE A 18 1.63 15.30 1.42
CA ILE A 18 1.81 16.56 2.17
C ILE A 18 1.12 17.77 1.54
N SER A 19 0.76 17.67 0.26
CA SER A 19 0.07 18.71 -0.52
C SER A 19 -1.44 18.50 -0.57
N TYR A 20 -1.98 17.60 0.27
CA TYR A 20 -3.40 17.22 0.33
C TYR A 20 -3.95 16.61 -0.97
N GLN A 21 -3.07 16.06 -1.80
CA GLN A 21 -3.46 15.25 -2.93
C GLN A 21 -3.87 13.86 -2.46
N VAL A 22 -4.82 13.27 -3.17
CA VAL A 22 -5.44 12.01 -2.80
C VAL A 22 -5.36 11.04 -3.96
N TRP A 23 -5.35 9.76 -3.65
CA TRP A 23 -5.38 8.73 -4.68
C TRP A 23 -6.80 8.51 -5.20
N ILE A 24 -6.92 8.31 -6.51
CA ILE A 24 -8.12 7.82 -7.18
C ILE A 24 -7.76 6.73 -8.18
N LEU A 25 -8.71 5.84 -8.48
CA LEU A 25 -8.57 4.91 -9.58
C LEU A 25 -9.22 5.50 -10.84
N GLN A 26 -8.44 5.70 -11.90
CA GLN A 26 -8.92 6.14 -13.21
C GLN A 26 -8.39 5.18 -14.28
N ASP A 27 -9.27 4.61 -15.09
CA ASP A 27 -8.90 3.68 -16.18
C ASP A 27 -7.97 2.53 -15.74
N GLN A 28 -8.22 1.99 -14.54
CA GLN A 28 -7.41 0.94 -13.87
C GLN A 28 -6.01 1.38 -13.41
N ILE A 29 -5.69 2.68 -13.53
CA ILE A 29 -4.45 3.27 -13.04
C ILE A 29 -4.75 4.06 -11.78
N LEU A 30 -3.99 3.78 -10.72
CA LEU A 30 -4.06 4.56 -9.50
C LEU A 30 -3.26 5.84 -9.71
N ILE A 31 -3.89 7.00 -9.58
CA ILE A 31 -3.25 8.30 -9.78
C ILE A 31 -3.49 9.19 -8.57
N GLU A 32 -2.56 10.10 -8.32
CA GLU A 32 -2.66 11.14 -7.32
C GLU A 32 -3.15 12.45 -7.93
N VAL A 33 -4.16 13.06 -7.30
CA VAL A 33 -4.80 14.27 -7.78
C VAL A 33 -5.18 15.20 -6.63
N PRO A 34 -5.27 16.53 -6.85
CA PRO A 34 -5.81 17.44 -5.84
C PRO A 34 -7.24 17.06 -5.44
N ARG A 35 -7.51 17.02 -4.13
CA ARG A 35 -8.83 16.67 -3.61
C ARG A 35 -9.89 17.70 -4.03
N LYS A 36 -11.01 17.23 -4.57
CA LYS A 36 -12.20 18.04 -4.96
C LYS A 36 -13.45 17.63 -4.18
N HIS A 37 -14.42 18.53 -4.03
CA HIS A 37 -15.62 18.30 -3.22
C HIS A 37 -16.51 17.13 -3.67
N HIS A 38 -16.54 16.79 -4.96
CA HIS A 38 -17.38 15.73 -5.53
C HIS A 38 -16.59 14.50 -5.99
N MET A 39 -15.39 14.32 -5.44
CA MET A 39 -14.55 13.16 -5.70
C MET A 39 -14.63 12.18 -4.53
N THR A 40 -14.59 10.89 -4.85
CA THR A 40 -14.43 9.82 -3.87
C THR A 40 -13.00 9.30 -3.96
N PRO A 41 -12.09 9.70 -3.05
CA PRO A 41 -10.77 9.10 -2.95
C PRO A 41 -10.86 7.61 -2.64
N VAL A 42 -9.82 6.86 -2.98
CA VAL A 42 -9.70 5.49 -2.47
C VAL A 42 -9.43 5.47 -0.97
N THR A 43 -10.09 4.55 -0.28
CA THR A 43 -9.72 4.15 1.07
C THR A 43 -8.79 2.95 1.00
N ILE A 44 -7.72 2.98 1.78
CA ILE A 44 -6.81 1.83 1.92
C ILE A 44 -7.22 1.01 3.14
N ALA A 45 -7.45 -0.28 2.93
CA ALA A 45 -7.50 -1.27 3.99
C ALA A 45 -6.11 -1.85 4.22
N LEU A 46 -5.64 -1.79 5.46
CA LEU A 46 -4.32 -2.25 5.91
C LEU A 46 -4.46 -3.40 6.91
N ILE A 47 -3.72 -4.49 6.72
CA ILE A 47 -3.61 -5.55 7.71
C ILE A 47 -2.17 -6.05 7.81
N SER A 48 -1.67 -6.20 9.04
CA SER A 48 -0.32 -6.73 9.28
C SER A 48 -0.25 -8.21 8.94
N CYS A 49 0.85 -8.62 8.32
CA CYS A 49 1.12 -10.03 8.06
C CYS A 49 1.27 -10.80 9.38
N GLN A 50 0.64 -11.97 9.49
CA GLN A 50 0.75 -12.81 10.68
C GLN A 50 2.07 -13.61 10.78
N HIS A 51 2.71 -13.92 9.65
CA HIS A 51 3.86 -14.84 9.58
C HIS A 51 5.18 -14.13 9.26
N VAL A 52 5.66 -13.27 10.16
CA VAL A 52 6.84 -12.42 9.89
C VAL A 52 8.19 -13.14 10.03
N GLU A 53 8.21 -14.39 10.50
CA GLU A 53 9.42 -15.14 10.86
C GLU A 53 10.46 -15.26 9.72
N THR A 54 9.97 -15.32 8.48
CA THR A 54 10.79 -15.52 7.28
C THR A 54 11.10 -14.22 6.53
N LEU A 55 10.66 -13.09 7.08
CA LEU A 55 10.82 -11.76 6.50
C LEU A 55 12.03 -11.06 7.11
N VAL A 56 12.66 -10.17 6.33
CA VAL A 56 13.75 -9.33 6.80
C VAL A 56 13.23 -8.41 7.91
N LYS A 57 13.98 -8.33 9.02
CA LYS A 57 13.67 -7.51 10.19
C LYS A 57 14.14 -6.06 9.97
N ASP A 58 13.70 -5.16 10.86
CA ASP A 58 14.15 -3.76 10.92
C ASP A 58 13.90 -2.93 9.65
N ARG A 59 12.91 -3.33 8.83
CA ARG A 59 12.49 -2.61 7.61
C ARG A 59 11.12 -1.93 7.72
N GLY A 60 10.43 -2.09 8.85
CA GLY A 60 9.06 -1.67 9.04
C GLY A 60 8.13 -2.87 9.26
N ASN A 61 6.84 -2.59 9.47
CA ASN A 61 5.82 -3.61 9.68
C ASN A 61 5.35 -4.18 8.33
N PRO A 62 5.46 -5.49 8.06
CA PRO A 62 4.95 -6.08 6.84
C PRO A 62 3.41 -6.03 6.81
N VAL A 63 2.85 -5.40 5.79
CA VAL A 63 1.40 -5.21 5.63
C VAL A 63 0.93 -5.61 4.24
N TYR A 64 -0.30 -6.10 4.17
CA TYR A 64 -1.08 -6.16 2.94
C TYR A 64 -1.90 -4.87 2.79
N LEU A 65 -2.11 -4.45 1.54
CA LEU A 65 -2.82 -3.23 1.17
C LEU A 65 -3.93 -3.55 0.17
N ARG A 66 -5.15 -3.05 0.43
CA ARG A 66 -6.29 -3.18 -0.49
C ARG A 66 -7.01 -1.84 -0.68
N LEU A 67 -7.40 -1.54 -1.91
CA LEU A 67 -8.37 -0.49 -2.22
C LEU A 67 -9.76 -0.96 -1.77
N ASN A 68 -10.27 -0.39 -0.69
CA ASN A 68 -11.38 -0.95 0.08
C ASN A 68 -12.67 -1.04 -0.73
N GLU A 69 -13.01 0.00 -1.48
CA GLU A 69 -14.24 0.11 -2.27
C GLU A 69 -14.23 -0.85 -3.48
N LEU A 70 -13.04 -1.28 -3.92
CA LEU A 70 -12.85 -1.91 -5.23
C LEU A 70 -12.43 -3.38 -5.14
N LYS A 71 -12.14 -3.88 -3.93
CA LYS A 71 -11.62 -5.25 -3.68
C LYS A 71 -10.33 -5.58 -4.49
N LEU A 72 -9.53 -4.55 -4.76
CA LEU A 72 -8.25 -4.69 -5.46
C LEU A 72 -7.11 -4.59 -4.44
N CYS A 73 -6.30 -5.62 -4.33
CA CYS A 73 -5.07 -5.61 -3.54
C CYS A 73 -3.90 -5.07 -4.36
N LEU A 74 -2.98 -4.36 -3.70
CA LEU A 74 -1.73 -3.95 -4.31
C LEU A 74 -0.79 -5.15 -4.38
N MET A 75 -0.20 -5.35 -5.56
CA MET A 75 0.71 -6.45 -5.85
C MET A 75 1.90 -5.92 -6.64
N CYS A 76 3.10 -6.34 -6.27
CA CYS A 76 4.30 -6.14 -7.07
C CYS A 76 4.44 -7.29 -8.06
N ALA A 77 4.63 -6.98 -9.34
CA ALA A 77 4.95 -7.98 -10.36
C ALA A 77 6.16 -7.53 -11.18
N LYS A 78 6.93 -8.49 -11.70
CA LYS A 78 7.94 -8.18 -12.70
C LYS A 78 7.23 -8.00 -14.05
N VAL A 79 7.22 -6.78 -14.57
CA VAL A 79 6.68 -6.46 -15.90
C VAL A 79 7.87 -6.20 -16.81
N ARG A 80 8.08 -7.09 -17.79
CA ARG A 80 9.33 -7.17 -18.57
C ARG A 80 10.52 -7.39 -17.63
N GLU A 81 11.43 -6.42 -17.54
CA GLU A 81 12.65 -6.52 -16.72
C GLU A 81 12.60 -5.77 -15.39
N GLN A 82 11.55 -5.01 -15.11
CA GLN A 82 11.47 -4.19 -13.91
C GLN A 82 10.23 -4.53 -13.04
N PRO A 83 10.35 -4.43 -11.71
CA PRO A 83 9.19 -4.47 -10.82
C PRO A 83 8.22 -3.32 -11.11
N ALA A 84 6.92 -3.62 -11.12
CA ALA A 84 5.87 -2.64 -11.28
C ALA A 84 4.76 -2.89 -10.25
N LEU A 85 4.09 -1.81 -9.83
CA LEU A 85 2.89 -1.89 -9.02
C LEU A 85 1.72 -2.33 -9.92
N GLN A 86 0.92 -3.27 -9.43
CA GLN A 86 -0.25 -3.81 -10.12
C GLN A 86 -1.41 -3.88 -9.13
N LEU A 87 -2.62 -3.82 -9.69
CA LEU A 87 -3.86 -4.04 -8.95
C LEU A 87 -4.39 -5.44 -9.27
N LYS A 88 -4.63 -6.24 -8.24
CA LYS A 88 -5.13 -7.60 -8.39
C LYS A 88 -6.42 -7.78 -7.60
N MET A 89 -7.47 -8.26 -8.26
CA MET A 89 -8.69 -8.69 -7.57
C MET A 89 -8.35 -9.83 -6.61
N SER A 90 -8.50 -9.58 -5.31
CA SER A 90 -8.22 -10.53 -4.22
C SER A 90 -8.86 -10.01 -2.93
N ASP A 91 -9.29 -10.90 -2.04
CA ASP A 91 -9.57 -10.50 -0.67
C ASP A 91 -8.25 -10.33 0.08
N ILE A 92 -8.19 -9.32 0.94
CA ILE A 92 -7.04 -9.07 1.82
C ILE A 92 -7.04 -10.05 2.99
N MET A 93 -8.21 -10.57 3.39
CA MET A 93 -8.29 -11.59 4.43
C MET A 93 -7.79 -12.94 3.94
N ASP A 94 -8.03 -13.30 2.67
CA ASP A 94 -7.44 -14.50 2.07
C ASP A 94 -5.91 -14.45 2.13
N LEU A 95 -5.30 -13.30 1.77
CA LEU A 95 -3.85 -13.08 1.88
C LEU A 95 -3.34 -13.12 3.33
N TYR A 96 -4.14 -12.62 4.27
CA TYR A 96 -3.82 -12.65 5.69
C TYR A 96 -3.80 -14.09 6.22
N ASP A 97 -4.79 -14.91 5.86
CA ASP A 97 -4.99 -16.27 6.37
C ASP A 97 -4.03 -17.32 5.74
N GLU A 98 -3.31 -16.96 4.68
CA GLU A 98 -2.29 -17.83 4.07
C GLU A 98 -1.23 -18.27 5.12
N PRO A 99 -0.86 -19.57 5.16
CA PRO A 99 0.06 -20.11 6.17
C PRO A 99 1.52 -19.65 5.99
N LYS A 100 1.81 -18.94 4.89
CA LYS A 100 3.10 -18.33 4.59
C LYS A 100 2.89 -16.94 3.99
N PRO A 101 3.85 -16.01 4.19
CA PRO A 101 3.77 -14.68 3.60
C PRO A 101 3.68 -14.71 2.08
N VAL A 102 2.63 -14.10 1.51
CA VAL A 102 2.52 -13.91 0.07
C VAL A 102 3.32 -12.67 -0.33
N LYS A 103 4.65 -12.84 -0.48
CA LYS A 103 5.61 -11.73 -0.61
C LYS A 103 5.30 -10.71 -1.71
N LEU A 104 4.68 -11.14 -2.82
CA LEU A 104 4.32 -10.24 -3.93
C LEU A 104 3.26 -9.20 -3.55
N PHE A 105 2.47 -9.42 -2.48
CA PHE A 105 1.45 -8.50 -2.00
C PHE A 105 1.87 -7.73 -0.74
N LEU A 106 3.07 -8.01 -0.23
CA LEU A 106 3.53 -7.43 1.02
C LEU A 106 4.41 -6.21 0.79
N PHE A 107 4.20 -5.24 1.65
CA PHE A 107 5.01 -4.05 1.76
C PHE A 107 5.47 -3.88 3.19
N TYR A 108 6.72 -3.49 3.41
CA TYR A 108 7.16 -2.98 4.69
C TYR A 108 6.64 -1.55 4.84
N HIS A 109 5.72 -1.35 5.77
CA HIS A 109 5.23 -0.04 6.18
C HIS A 109 6.15 0.53 7.26
N SER A 110 6.80 1.64 6.96
CA SER A 110 7.57 2.43 7.93
C SER A 110 6.90 3.78 8.13
N GLN A 111 6.95 4.30 9.35
CA GLN A 111 6.39 5.61 9.68
C GLN A 111 7.46 6.48 10.34
N SER A 112 7.70 7.65 9.75
CA SER A 112 8.58 8.69 10.29
C SER A 112 7.75 9.96 10.53
N GLY A 113 7.44 10.23 11.80
CA GLY A 113 6.52 11.29 12.17
C GLY A 113 5.12 11.06 11.58
N ARG A 114 4.69 11.95 10.68
CA ARG A 114 3.39 11.86 9.97
C ARG A 114 3.48 11.17 8.61
N SER A 115 4.69 10.93 8.12
CA SER A 115 4.92 10.30 6.83
C SER A 115 4.99 8.78 6.96
N SER A 116 4.37 8.09 6.00
CA SER A 116 4.44 6.65 5.81
C SER A 116 5.09 6.32 4.48
N THR A 117 5.99 5.34 4.48
CA THR A 117 6.59 4.77 3.27
C THR A 117 6.24 3.28 3.17
N PHE A 118 6.24 2.76 1.95
CA PHE A 118 5.90 1.37 1.66
C PHE A 118 6.95 0.76 0.74
N GLU A 119 7.84 -0.05 1.29
CA GLU A 119 8.86 -0.79 0.52
C GLU A 119 8.32 -2.17 0.13
N SER A 120 8.51 -2.60 -1.12
CA SER A 120 8.16 -3.94 -1.59
C SER A 120 8.96 -5.02 -0.86
N VAL A 121 8.27 -6.03 -0.32
CA VAL A 121 8.93 -7.21 0.28
C VAL A 121 9.53 -8.12 -0.79
N ALA A 122 8.84 -8.27 -1.93
CA ALA A 122 9.31 -9.12 -3.03
C ALA A 122 10.47 -8.51 -3.83
N PHE A 123 10.58 -7.17 -3.83
CA PHE A 123 11.59 -6.44 -4.58
C PHE A 123 12.22 -5.37 -3.66
N PRO A 124 13.17 -5.76 -2.79
CA PRO A 124 13.80 -4.83 -1.85
C PRO A 124 14.42 -3.61 -2.56
N GLY A 125 14.33 -2.45 -1.94
CA GLY A 125 14.75 -1.16 -2.48
C GLY A 125 13.73 -0.49 -3.40
N TRP A 126 12.61 -1.14 -3.72
CA TRP A 126 11.52 -0.55 -4.49
C TRP A 126 10.40 -0.08 -3.57
N PHE A 127 9.98 1.16 -3.73
CA PHE A 127 8.99 1.82 -2.89
C PHE A 127 7.76 2.20 -3.72
N ILE A 128 6.59 2.15 -3.08
CA ILE A 128 5.42 2.82 -3.64
C ILE A 128 5.71 4.32 -3.70
N ALA A 129 5.49 4.92 -4.86
CA ALA A 129 5.65 6.35 -5.06
C ALA A 129 4.60 6.89 -6.02
N VAL A 130 4.42 8.21 -6.01
CA VAL A 130 3.71 8.94 -7.06
C VAL A 130 4.75 9.52 -8.00
N SER A 131 4.65 9.17 -9.29
CA SER A 131 5.62 9.68 -10.24
C SER A 131 5.33 11.13 -10.61
N SER A 132 6.37 11.97 -10.62
CA SER A 132 6.27 13.33 -11.18
C SER A 132 6.15 13.32 -12.71
N GLU A 133 6.53 12.21 -13.33
CA GLU A 133 6.42 11.99 -14.77
C GLU A 133 5.22 11.06 -15.05
N GLY A 134 4.59 11.19 -16.23
CA GLY A 134 3.51 10.26 -16.59
C GLY A 134 2.20 10.44 -15.81
N GLY A 135 1.85 11.67 -15.45
CA GLY A 135 0.49 12.01 -15.00
C GLY A 135 0.15 11.64 -13.55
N CYS A 136 1.14 11.71 -12.64
CA CYS A 136 0.94 11.45 -11.21
C CYS A 136 0.48 10.02 -10.91
N SER A 137 0.93 9.05 -11.69
CA SER A 137 0.61 7.63 -11.48
C SER A 137 1.31 7.09 -10.23
N VAL A 138 0.61 6.25 -9.47
CA VAL A 138 1.17 5.51 -8.35
C VAL A 138 1.91 4.28 -8.89
N ILE A 139 3.23 4.23 -8.66
CA ILE A 139 4.17 3.27 -9.25
C ILE A 139 5.05 2.61 -8.17
N LEU A 140 5.93 1.71 -8.61
CA LEU A 140 7.12 1.33 -7.84
C LEU A 140 8.33 2.09 -8.38
N THR A 141 9.18 2.61 -7.50
CA THR A 141 10.44 3.30 -7.88
C THR A 141 11.58 2.91 -6.92
N GLN A 142 12.82 3.04 -7.38
CA GLN A 142 14.01 3.00 -6.53
C GLN A 142 14.57 4.40 -6.24
N GLU A 143 14.01 5.43 -6.86
CA GLU A 143 14.55 6.79 -6.85
C GLU A 143 14.02 7.62 -5.66
N LEU A 144 14.39 7.20 -4.46
CA LEU A 144 14.02 7.90 -3.22
C LEU A 144 14.54 9.35 -3.19
N GLY A 145 13.68 10.30 -2.80
CA GLY A 145 14.07 11.68 -2.54
C GLY A 145 14.43 12.50 -3.79
N LYS A 146 14.05 12.02 -4.98
CA LYS A 146 14.16 12.77 -6.23
C LYS A 146 12.80 13.35 -6.63
N ALA A 147 12.36 13.12 -7.86
CA ALA A 147 11.15 13.75 -8.40
C ALA A 147 9.87 13.02 -7.95
N ASP A 148 9.94 11.73 -7.63
CA ASP A 148 8.81 10.93 -7.17
C ASP A 148 8.53 11.14 -5.66
N THR A 149 7.25 11.22 -5.29
CA THR A 149 6.82 11.32 -3.88
C THR A 149 6.64 9.95 -3.27
N THR A 150 7.39 9.64 -2.21
CA THR A 150 7.33 8.35 -1.48
C THR A 150 6.70 8.46 -0.10
N ASP A 151 6.38 9.69 0.32
CA ASP A 151 5.96 10.04 1.68
C ASP A 151 4.46 10.32 1.74
N PHE A 152 3.71 9.41 2.37
CA PHE A 152 2.25 9.47 2.43
C PHE A 152 1.74 9.71 3.85
N GLY A 153 0.79 10.63 4.01
CA GLY A 153 -0.02 10.76 5.20
C GLY A 153 -1.14 9.72 5.22
N LEU A 154 -1.20 8.93 6.31
CA LEU A 154 -2.30 8.00 6.57
C LEU A 154 -3.14 8.49 7.75
N THR A 155 -4.45 8.62 7.54
CA THR A 155 -5.39 8.98 8.62
C THR A 155 -6.37 7.84 8.88
N MET A 156 -6.51 7.45 10.15
CA MET A 156 -7.49 6.46 10.61
C MET A 156 -8.90 6.91 10.27
N LEU A 157 -9.66 6.03 9.61
CA LEU A 157 -11.11 6.19 9.49
C LEU A 157 -11.76 5.45 10.66
N SER A 158 -12.55 6.17 11.44
CA SER A 158 -13.29 5.66 12.61
C SER A 158 -14.53 4.89 12.20
#